data_AF-A0A2C8F6Y1-F1
#
_entry.id   AF-A0A2C8F6Y1-F1
#
_cell.length_a   1.000
_cell.length_b   1.000
_cell.length_c   1.000
_cell.angle_alpha   90.00
_cell.angle_beta   90.00
_cell.angle_gamma   90.00
#
_symmetry.space_group_name_H-M   'P 1'
#
loop_
_entity.id
_entity.type
_entity.pdbx_description
1 polymer ?
#
loop_
_entity_poly.entity_id
_entity_poly.type
_entity_poly.pdbx_seq_one_letter_code
_entity_poly.pdbx_strand_id
1 'polypeptide(L)'
;MLPRLDIKEKNFHGILAVGGIAGIIEGSIRYGFTLHTAFPGMMLTLVSAFLGAFTGFFLKDLFRTWSGKPPYRGINNDGWMMGAFLGTLLGTIIQTANSADGANLVIGSMTGAFIGAMAGAFPDEFITPILEMMQANRKKPTKKAPR
;
A
#
# COMPACT_ATOMS: atom_id res chain seq x y z
N MET A 1 5.48 -2.31 -27.13
CA MET A 1 5.06 -1.24 -26.20
C MET A 1 4.87 -1.90 -24.84
N LEU A 2 5.59 -1.46 -23.80
CA LEU A 2 5.32 -1.96 -22.45
C LEU A 2 3.94 -1.47 -22.01
N PRO A 3 3.05 -2.33 -21.49
CA PRO A 3 1.77 -1.89 -20.95
C PRO A 3 2.02 -0.86 -19.83
N ARG A 4 1.27 0.24 -19.83
CA ARG A 4 1.34 1.20 -18.72
C ARG A 4 0.73 0.53 -17.50
N LEU A 5 1.57 0.23 -16.50
CA LEU A 5 1.14 -0.30 -15.22
C LEU A 5 0.07 0.61 -14.60
N ASP A 6 -0.98 -0.03 -14.11
CA ASP A 6 -2.05 0.66 -13.38
C ASP A 6 -1.53 1.19 -12.04
N ILE A 7 -2.23 2.16 -11.45
CA ILE A 7 -1.86 2.76 -10.16
C ILE A 7 -1.80 1.68 -9.07
N LYS A 8 -2.76 0.74 -9.09
CA LYS A 8 -2.77 -0.42 -8.21
C LYS A 8 -1.50 -1.26 -8.33
N GLU A 9 -1.08 -1.60 -9.55
CA GLU A 9 0.10 -2.43 -9.80
C GLU A 9 1.38 -1.72 -9.36
N LYS A 10 1.47 -0.40 -9.57
CA LYS A 10 2.60 0.40 -9.10
C LYS A 10 2.72 0.39 -7.58
N ASN A 11 1.60 0.58 -6.88
CA ASN A 11 1.59 0.53 -5.41
C ASN A 11 1.89 -0.88 -4.90
N PHE A 12 1.36 -1.91 -5.55
CA PHE A 12 1.68 -3.30 -5.25
C PHE A 12 3.19 -3.58 -5.38
N HIS A 13 3.80 -3.21 -6.51
CA HIS A 13 5.26 -3.33 -6.68
C HIS A 13 6.03 -2.46 -5.70
N GLY A 14 5.49 -1.30 -5.33
CA GLY A 14 6.04 -0.44 -4.28
C GLY A 14 6.10 -1.14 -2.92
N ILE A 15 5.02 -1.82 -2.51
CA ILE A 15 4.97 -2.60 -1.25
C ILE A 15 6.05 -3.68 -1.28
N LEU A 16 6.13 -4.43 -2.37
CA LEU A 16 7.16 -5.47 -2.54
C LEU A 16 8.57 -4.90 -2.50
N ALA A 17 8.82 -3.80 -3.22
CA ALA A 17 10.15 -3.17 -3.23
C ALA A 17 10.57 -2.73 -1.83
N VAL A 18 9.69 -2.04 -1.09
CA VAL A 18 10.00 -1.55 0.27
C VAL A 18 10.15 -2.72 1.25
N GLY A 19 9.24 -3.69 1.25
CA GLY A 19 9.33 -4.88 2.11
C GLY A 19 10.57 -5.72 1.82
N GLY A 20 10.94 -5.86 0.55
CA GLY A 20 12.17 -6.53 0.12
C GLY A 20 13.42 -5.81 0.58
N ILE A 21 13.49 -4.48 0.44
CA ILE A 21 14.61 -3.67 0.93
C ILE A 21 14.71 -3.77 2.46
N ALA A 22 13.59 -3.69 3.18
CA ALA A 22 13.57 -3.86 4.64
C ALA A 22 14.14 -5.22 5.05
N GLY A 23 13.76 -6.30 4.34
CA GLY A 23 14.29 -7.63 4.54
C GLY A 23 15.78 -7.76 4.24
N ILE A 24 16.27 -7.15 3.15
CA ILE A 24 17.70 -7.14 2.80
C ILE A 24 18.50 -6.40 3.87
N ILE A 25 18.07 -5.21 4.29
CA ILE A 25 18.79 -4.41 5.28
C ILE A 25 18.84 -5.15 6.61
N GLU A 26 17.70 -5.64 7.10
CA GLU A 26 17.63 -6.37 8.37
C GLU A 26 18.44 -7.68 8.33
N GLY A 27 18.36 -8.44 7.24
CA GLY A 27 19.17 -9.64 7.04
C GLY A 27 20.66 -9.32 6.97
N SER A 28 21.02 -8.22 6.31
CA SER A 28 22.40 -7.77 6.16
C SER A 28 23.05 -7.35 7.46
N ILE A 29 22.27 -6.74 8.35
CA ILE A 29 22.73 -6.37 9.70
C ILE A 29 22.99 -7.62 10.55
N ARG A 30 22.14 -8.65 10.45
CA ARG A 30 22.24 -9.85 11.29
C ARG A 30 23.25 -10.88 10.80
N TYR A 31 23.33 -11.10 9.49
CA TYR A 31 24.04 -12.24 8.91
C TYR A 31 25.10 -11.84 7.86
N GLY A 32 25.35 -10.54 7.67
CA GLY A 32 26.13 -10.02 6.54
C GLY A 32 25.29 -9.96 5.26
N PHE A 33 25.83 -9.38 4.18
CA PHE A 33 25.08 -9.09 2.96
C PHE A 33 24.32 -10.31 2.42
N THR A 34 22.99 -10.27 2.52
CA THR A 34 22.11 -11.40 2.23
C THR A 34 20.92 -10.95 1.38
N LEU A 35 20.91 -11.36 0.11
CA LEU A 35 19.82 -11.05 -0.82
C LEU A 35 18.60 -11.94 -0.61
N HIS A 36 18.78 -13.15 -0.08
CA HIS A 36 17.69 -14.11 0.09
C HIS A 36 16.65 -13.67 1.13
N THR A 37 17.00 -12.77 2.06
CA THR A 37 16.08 -12.20 3.05
C THR A 37 15.09 -11.19 2.44
N ALA A 38 15.31 -10.78 1.19
CA ALA A 38 14.35 -9.96 0.45
C ALA A 38 12.99 -10.65 0.32
N PHE A 39 12.97 -11.95 0.00
CA PHE A 39 11.73 -12.69 -0.24
C PHE A 39 10.86 -12.82 1.03
N PRO A 40 11.40 -13.25 2.18
CA PRO A 40 10.67 -13.21 3.44
C PRO A 40 10.14 -11.81 3.78
N GLY A 41 10.94 -10.75 3.60
CA GLY A 41 10.51 -9.38 3.82
C GLY A 41 9.30 -9.01 2.95
N MET A 42 9.40 -9.25 1.64
CA MET A 42 8.29 -9.04 0.69
C MET A 42 7.01 -9.76 1.11
N MET A 43 7.11 -11.05 1.43
CA MET A 43 5.96 -11.89 1.75
C MET A 43 5.29 -11.46 3.05
N LEU A 44 6.07 -11.18 4.10
CA LEU A 44 5.53 -10.75 5.39
C LEU A 44 4.81 -9.40 5.27
N THR A 45 5.40 -8.44 4.57
CA THR A 45 4.77 -7.14 4.31
C THR A 45 3.49 -7.30 3.50
N LEU A 46 3.47 -8.16 2.47
CA LEU A 46 2.29 -8.40 1.64
C LEU A 46 1.15 -9.06 2.42
N VAL A 47 1.46 -10.08 3.23
CA VAL A 47 0.47 -10.73 4.11
C VAL A 47 -0.09 -9.72 5.10
N SER A 48 0.75 -8.86 5.67
CA SER A 48 0.32 -7.81 6.59
C SER A 48 -0.60 -6.79 5.92
N ALA A 49 -0.28 -6.36 4.70
CA ALA A 49 -1.14 -5.49 3.90
C ALA A 49 -2.51 -6.12 3.63
N PHE A 50 -2.54 -7.41 3.25
CA PHE A 50 -3.77 -8.14 3.01
C PHE A 50 -4.65 -8.24 4.27
N LEU A 51 -4.06 -8.61 5.41
CA LEU A 51 -4.78 -8.68 6.69
C LEU A 51 -5.30 -7.31 7.14
N GLY A 52 -4.51 -6.24 6.90
CA GLY A 52 -4.93 -4.87 7.16
C GLY A 52 -6.13 -4.46 6.30
N ALA A 53 -6.08 -4.75 5.00
CA ALA A 53 -7.18 -4.49 4.09
C ALA A 53 -8.46 -5.25 4.49
N PHE A 54 -8.32 -6.55 4.78
CA PHE A 54 -9.43 -7.37 5.27
C PHE A 54 -10.05 -6.79 6.53
N THR A 55 -9.22 -6.41 7.50
CA THR A 55 -9.68 -5.79 8.75
C THR A 55 -10.38 -4.45 8.49
N GLY A 56 -9.84 -3.63 7.59
CA GLY A 56 -10.43 -2.36 7.20
C GLY A 56 -11.80 -2.53 6.54
N PHE A 57 -11.94 -3.46 5.61
CA PHE A 57 -13.23 -3.78 4.98
C PHE A 57 -14.22 -4.36 5.98
N PHE A 58 -13.79 -5.26 6.86
CA PHE A 58 -14.63 -5.83 7.91
C PHE A 58 -15.16 -4.75 8.86
N LEU A 59 -14.29 -3.87 9.36
CA LEU A 59 -14.68 -2.76 10.23
C LEU A 59 -15.63 -1.80 9.52
N LYS A 60 -15.30 -1.45 8.26
CA LYS A 60 -16.14 -0.60 7.42
C LYS A 60 -17.55 -1.18 7.27
N ASP A 61 -17.66 -2.47 6.96
CA ASP A 61 -18.95 -3.13 6.84
C ASP A 61 -19.69 -3.19 8.17
N LEU A 62 -19.00 -3.46 9.28
CA LEU A 62 -19.60 -3.40 10.62
C LEU A 62 -20.19 -2.02 10.91
N PHE A 63 -19.46 -0.94 10.63
CA PHE A 63 -19.95 0.43 10.81
C PHE A 63 -21.12 0.76 9.87
N ARG A 64 -21.09 0.27 8.63
CA ARG A 64 -22.19 0.46 7.66
C ARG A 64 -23.45 -0.27 8.14
N THR A 65 -23.34 -1.53 8.54
CA THR A 65 -24.45 -2.32 9.09
C THR A 65 -25.01 -1.68 10.34
N TRP A 66 -24.15 -1.24 11.27
CA TRP A 66 -24.60 -0.53 12.48
C TRP A 66 -25.33 0.78 12.13
N SER A 67 -24.91 1.48 11.08
CA SER A 67 -25.57 2.70 10.59
C SER A 67 -26.79 2.44 9.69
N GLY A 68 -27.23 1.19 9.52
CA GLY A 68 -28.34 0.80 8.65
C GLY A 68 -28.06 0.96 7.14
N LYS A 69 -26.80 1.11 6.74
CA LYS A 69 -26.38 1.21 5.34
C LYS A 69 -26.11 -0.19 4.76
N PRO A 70 -26.32 -0.39 3.44
CA PRO A 70 -26.00 -1.65 2.80
C PRO A 70 -24.48 -1.93 2.84
N PRO A 71 -24.09 -3.22 2.89
CA PRO A 71 -22.69 -3.64 2.91
C PRO A 71 -21.95 -3.19 1.65
N TYR A 72 -20.66 -2.96 1.78
CA TYR A 72 -19.82 -2.57 0.66
C TYR A 72 -19.68 -3.72 -0.34
N ARG A 73 -19.84 -3.43 -1.64
CA ARG A 73 -19.81 -4.44 -2.70
C ARG A 73 -18.43 -4.64 -3.36
N GLY A 74 -17.37 -4.06 -2.81
CA GLY A 74 -15.99 -4.42 -3.19
C GLY A 74 -15.61 -4.13 -4.64
N ILE A 75 -16.08 -3.01 -5.22
CA ILE A 75 -15.86 -2.70 -6.64
C ILE A 75 -14.42 -2.19 -6.87
N ASN A 76 -13.85 -1.52 -5.88
CA ASN A 76 -12.58 -0.82 -5.98
C ASN A 76 -11.52 -1.43 -5.05
N ASN A 77 -10.25 -1.21 -5.38
CA ASN A 77 -9.11 -1.74 -4.63
C ASN A 77 -7.94 -0.74 -4.50
N ASP A 78 -8.07 0.45 -5.06
CA ASP A 78 -6.95 1.38 -5.19
C ASP A 78 -6.61 2.04 -3.86
N GLY A 79 -7.62 2.32 -3.03
CA GLY A 79 -7.48 3.03 -1.77
C GLY A 79 -6.67 2.23 -0.75
N TRP A 80 -7.02 0.96 -0.55
CA TRP A 80 -6.27 0.11 0.39
C TRP A 80 -4.87 -0.22 -0.13
N MET A 81 -4.68 -0.35 -1.45
CA MET A 81 -3.36 -0.62 -2.03
C MET A 81 -2.44 0.60 -1.95
N MET A 82 -2.96 1.81 -2.19
CA MET A 82 -2.24 3.06 -1.95
C MET A 82 -1.90 3.25 -0.48
N GLY A 83 -2.88 3.02 0.40
CA GLY A 83 -2.69 3.10 1.85
C GLY A 83 -1.63 2.12 2.34
N ALA A 84 -1.68 0.87 1.87
CA ALA A 84 -0.68 -0.16 2.18
C ALA A 84 0.72 0.26 1.74
N PHE A 85 0.89 0.77 0.52
CA PHE A 85 2.18 1.26 0.04
C PHE A 85 2.72 2.39 0.89
N LEU A 86 1.92 3.44 1.11
CA LEU A 86 2.34 4.60 1.89
C LEU A 86 2.65 4.21 3.34
N GLY A 87 1.80 3.37 3.94
CA GLY A 87 1.98 2.83 5.27
C GLY A 87 3.26 2.01 5.38
N THR A 88 3.53 1.14 4.41
CA THR A 88 4.78 0.35 4.36
C THR A 88 6.01 1.26 4.34
N LEU A 89 6.00 2.27 3.47
CA LEU A 89 7.11 3.22 3.33
C LEU A 89 7.33 4.01 4.63
N LEU A 90 6.28 4.61 5.18
CA LEU A 90 6.36 5.40 6.41
C LEU A 90 6.73 4.53 7.62
N GLY A 91 6.14 3.35 7.75
CA GLY A 91 6.46 2.41 8.83
C GLY A 91 7.92 1.98 8.79
N THR A 92 8.47 1.75 7.59
CA THR A 92 9.89 1.46 7.41
C THR A 92 10.76 2.66 7.79
N ILE A 93 10.43 3.88 7.33
CA ILE A 93 11.19 5.11 7.66
C ILE A 93 11.18 5.39 9.17
N ILE A 94 10.01 5.33 9.81
CA ILE A 94 9.84 5.56 11.24
C ILE A 94 10.66 4.53 12.03
N GLN A 95 10.65 3.26 11.61
CA GLN A 95 11.43 2.22 12.26
C GLN A 95 12.94 2.45 12.08
N THR A 96 13.38 2.85 10.88
CA THR A 96 14.79 3.20 10.63
C THR A 96 15.24 4.38 11.50
N ALA A 97 14.40 5.41 11.65
CA ALA A 97 14.73 6.59 12.42
C ALA A 97 14.83 6.33 13.94
N ASN A 98 14.10 5.32 14.45
CA ASN A 98 14.04 5.02 15.88
C ASN A 98 14.83 3.78 16.30
N SER A 99 15.43 3.04 15.36
CA SER A 99 16.16 1.81 15.64
C SER A 99 17.67 2.04 15.55
N ALA A 100 18.35 2.08 16.70
CA ALA A 100 19.79 2.32 16.80
C ALA A 100 20.63 1.28 16.04
N ASP A 101 20.14 0.04 15.94
CA ASP A 101 20.82 -1.08 15.27
C ASP A 101 20.11 -1.53 13.98
N GLY A 102 19.13 -0.78 13.47
CA GLY A 102 18.30 -1.22 12.34
C GLY A 102 17.51 -2.51 12.60
N ALA A 103 17.36 -2.90 13.86
CA ALA A 103 16.53 -4.03 14.26
C ALA A 103 15.04 -3.76 13.94
N ASN A 104 14.36 -4.79 13.45
CA ASN A 104 12.91 -4.84 13.24
C ASN A 104 12.36 -3.97 12.11
N LEU A 105 13.17 -3.62 11.10
CA LEU A 105 12.72 -2.90 9.88
C LEU A 105 11.53 -3.60 9.21
N VAL A 106 11.57 -4.94 9.13
CA VAL A 106 10.48 -5.73 8.55
C VAL A 106 9.21 -5.54 9.36
N ILE A 107 9.28 -5.52 10.70
CA ILE A 107 8.13 -5.27 11.57
C ILE A 107 7.54 -3.87 11.34
N GLY A 108 8.39 -2.85 11.18
CA GLY A 108 7.97 -1.50 10.83
C GLY A 108 7.21 -1.48 9.50
N SER A 109 7.76 -2.14 8.48
CA SER A 109 7.12 -2.28 7.17
C SER A 109 5.78 -3.02 7.25
N MET A 110 5.70 -4.11 8.02
CA MET A 110 4.48 -4.91 8.21
C MET A 110 3.39 -4.10 8.92
N THR A 111 3.74 -3.47 10.04
CA THR A 111 2.79 -2.71 10.86
C THR A 111 2.28 -1.50 10.09
N GLY A 112 3.17 -0.81 9.38
CA GLY A 112 2.81 0.27 8.48
C GLY A 112 1.90 -0.20 7.34
N ALA A 113 2.22 -1.32 6.69
CA ALA A 113 1.39 -1.90 5.64
C ALA A 113 -0.02 -2.25 6.15
N PHE A 114 -0.12 -2.85 7.33
CA PHE A 114 -1.38 -3.23 7.96
C PHE A 114 -2.26 -2.00 8.23
N ILE A 115 -1.72 -1.03 8.97
CA ILE A 115 -2.46 0.18 9.36
C ILE A 115 -2.82 1.00 8.12
N GLY A 116 -1.89 1.14 7.18
CA GLY A 116 -2.10 1.85 5.93
C GLY A 116 -3.19 1.21 5.07
N ALA A 117 -3.17 -0.12 4.92
CA ALA A 117 -4.19 -0.86 4.18
C ALA A 117 -5.57 -0.73 4.85
N MET A 118 -5.62 -0.87 6.17
CA MET A 118 -6.84 -0.74 6.97
C MET A 118 -7.45 0.66 6.81
N ALA A 119 -6.63 1.71 6.97
CA ALA A 119 -7.06 3.09 6.79
C ALA A 119 -7.47 3.40 5.35
N GLY A 120 -6.77 2.85 4.37
CA GLY A 120 -7.06 3.01 2.94
C GLY A 120 -8.34 2.32 2.46
N ALA A 121 -8.81 1.28 3.17
CA ALA A 121 -10.06 0.58 2.84
C ALA A 121 -11.32 1.43 3.05
N PHE A 122 -11.29 2.39 3.99
CA PHE A 122 -12.40 3.30 4.25
C PHE A 122 -12.69 4.24 3.06
N PRO A 123 -11.72 5.04 2.57
CA PRO A 123 -11.91 5.97 1.46
C PRO A 123 -11.91 5.31 0.07
N ASP A 124 -11.76 3.99 -0.02
CA ASP A 124 -11.65 3.25 -1.28
C ASP A 124 -12.80 3.52 -2.28
N GLU A 125 -14.01 3.82 -1.77
CA GLU A 125 -15.17 4.23 -2.57
C GLU A 125 -14.98 5.57 -3.31
N PHE A 126 -14.16 6.46 -2.77
CA PHE A 126 -13.93 7.80 -3.30
C PHE A 126 -12.65 7.89 -4.11
N ILE A 127 -11.62 7.12 -3.74
CA ILE A 127 -10.29 7.20 -4.35
C ILE A 127 -10.33 6.76 -5.81
N THR A 128 -10.91 5.60 -6.13
CA THR A 128 -10.92 5.09 -7.52
C THR A 128 -11.64 6.04 -8.49
N PRO A 129 -12.84 6.58 -8.20
CA PRO A 129 -13.45 7.60 -9.07
C PRO A 129 -12.57 8.84 -9.28
N ILE A 130 -11.88 9.31 -8.24
CA ILE A 130 -10.97 10.46 -8.34
C ILE A 130 -9.80 10.13 -9.29
N LEU A 131 -9.21 8.94 -9.14
CA LEU A 131 -8.12 8.48 -10.00
C LEU A 131 -8.57 8.36 -11.46
N GLU A 132 -9.75 7.79 -11.71
CA GLU A 132 -10.33 7.70 -13.05
C GLU A 132 -10.56 9.09 -13.67
N MET A 133 -11.12 10.05 -12.90
CA MET A 133 -11.30 11.43 -13.36
C MET A 133 -9.96 12.12 -13.68
N MET A 134 -8.94 11.93 -12.84
CA MET A 134 -7.60 12.48 -13.08
C MET A 134 -6.97 11.92 -14.35
N GLN A 135 -7.12 10.61 -14.60
CA GLN A 135 -6.62 9.98 -15.81
C GLN A 135 -7.38 10.46 -17.06
N ALA A 136 -8.70 10.63 -16.96
CA ALA A 136 -9.52 11.16 -18.05
C ALA A 136 -9.10 12.60 -18.42
N ASN A 137 -8.82 13.45 -17.43
CA ASN A 137 -8.35 14.82 -17.66
C ASN A 137 -6.94 14.87 -18.27
N ARG A 138 -6.04 13.94 -17.92
CA ARG A 138 -4.71 13.83 -18.55
C ARG A 138 -4.75 13.40 -20.01
N LYS A 139 -5.81 12.70 -20.44
CA LYS A 139 -5.98 12.23 -21.83
C LYS A 139 -6.68 13.25 -22.73
N LYS A 140 -7.26 14.34 -22.20
CA LYS A 140 -7.81 15.40 -23.05
C LYS A 140 -6.65 16.17 -23.70
N PRO A 141 -6.54 16.20 -25.05
CA PRO A 141 -5.61 17.11 -25.68
C PRO A 141 -6.07 18.52 -25.33
N THR A 142 -5.14 19.34 -24.83
CA THR A 142 -5.31 20.78 -24.77
C THR A 142 -5.69 21.25 -26.17
N LYS A 143 -6.98 21.48 -26.41
CA LYS A 143 -7.45 22.19 -27.61
C LYS A 143 -6.76 23.56 -27.55
N LYS A 144 -5.77 23.74 -28.42
CA LYS A 144 -5.14 25.05 -28.67
C LYS A 144 -6.26 26.06 -28.88
N ALA A 145 -6.28 27.12 -28.07
CA ALA A 145 -7.14 28.27 -28.31
C ALA A 145 -6.81 28.83 -29.70
N PRO A 146 -7.83 29.11 -30.55
CA PRO A 146 -7.60 29.83 -31.79
C PRO A 146 -7.09 31.24 -31.44
N ARG A 147 -6.03 31.66 -32.12
CA ARG A 147 -5.49 33.03 -32.05
C ARG A 147 -6.42 33.99 -32.76
#